data_AF-A0A2N2LGV2-F1
#
_entry.id   AF-A0A2N2LGV2-F1
#
_cell.length_a   1.000
_cell.length_b   1.000
_cell.length_c   1.000
_cell.angle_alpha   90.00
_cell.angle_beta   90.00
_cell.angle_gamma   90.00
#
_symmetry.space_group_name_H-M   'P 1'
#
loop_
_entity.id
_entity.type
_entity.pdbx_description
1 polymer ?
#
loop_
_entity_poly.entity_id
_entity_poly.type
_entity_poly.pdbx_seq_one_letter_code
_entity_poly.pdbx_strand_id
1 'polypeptide(L)'
;FKIDLINPDGDVSLSTNSISIVIINEDIVTKVFGNITIEGTASQKIVPSRVTIKLQGSAKTLATFSTDNISATLDTTPDSDGMYEIKVAVPEDVILVDITPTKVFVK
;
A
#
# COMPACT_ATOMS: atom_id res chain seq x y z
N PHE A 1 -3.41 -25.89 -9.66
CA PHE A 1 -3.85 -27.06 -10.44
C PHE A 1 -3.23 -28.33 -9.86
N LYS A 2 -3.78 -29.51 -10.17
CA LYS A 2 -3.42 -30.79 -9.56
C LYS A 2 -2.45 -31.54 -10.46
N ILE A 3 -1.36 -32.04 -9.89
CA ILE A 3 -0.44 -32.97 -10.56
C ILE A 3 -0.62 -34.33 -9.90
N ASP A 4 -1.06 -35.31 -10.67
CA ASP A 4 -1.10 -36.70 -10.22
C ASP A 4 0.31 -37.28 -10.31
N LEU A 5 0.75 -37.93 -9.24
CA LEU A 5 2.08 -38.54 -9.17
C LEU A 5 2.03 -39.93 -9.78
N ILE A 6 3.03 -40.26 -10.60
CA ILE A 6 3.19 -41.60 -11.15
C ILE A 6 3.79 -42.48 -10.05
N ASN A 7 3.04 -43.50 -9.66
CA ASN A 7 3.52 -44.48 -8.69
C ASN A 7 4.61 -45.34 -9.36
N PRO A 8 5.76 -45.56 -8.73
CA PRO A 8 6.77 -46.46 -9.28
C PRO A 8 6.24 -47.90 -9.32
N ASP A 9 6.62 -48.66 -10.34
CA ASP A 9 6.27 -50.09 -10.44
C ASP A 9 7.06 -50.91 -9.41
N GLY A 10 6.39 -51.80 -8.66
CA GLY A 10 6.98 -52.72 -7.68
C GLY A 10 6.36 -52.64 -6.27
N ASP A 11 7.01 -53.27 -5.28
CA ASP A 11 6.57 -53.31 -3.86
C ASP A 11 6.72 -51.97 -3.10
N VAL A 12 6.93 -50.87 -3.82
CA VAL A 12 7.13 -49.54 -3.25
C VAL A 12 5.86 -48.72 -3.48
N SER A 13 5.23 -48.27 -2.41
CA SER A 13 4.05 -47.40 -2.50
C SER A 13 4.38 -45.97 -2.08
N LEU A 14 3.92 -45.01 -2.88
CA LEU A 14 3.90 -43.61 -2.46
C LEU A 14 2.76 -43.42 -1.46
N SER A 15 3.04 -42.76 -0.34
CA SER A 15 2.02 -42.35 0.63
C SER A 15 1.20 -41.14 0.16
N THR A 16 1.58 -40.53 -0.96
CA THR A 16 0.93 -39.34 -1.55
C THR A 16 0.77 -39.54 -3.05
N ASN A 17 -0.46 -39.39 -3.56
CA ASN A 17 -0.79 -39.70 -4.96
C ASN A 17 -0.97 -38.45 -5.82
N SER A 18 -1.02 -37.26 -5.20
CA SER A 18 -1.16 -36.01 -5.94
C SER A 18 -0.66 -34.82 -5.14
N ILE A 19 -0.14 -33.84 -5.86
CA ILE A 19 0.28 -32.54 -5.31
C ILE A 19 -0.66 -31.46 -5.84
N SER A 20 -1.22 -30.68 -4.93
CA SER A 20 -1.99 -29.48 -5.27
C SER A 20 -1.05 -28.28 -5.25
N ILE A 21 -0.85 -27.67 -6.42
CA ILE A 21 -0.06 -26.43 -6.54
C ILE A 21 -1.05 -25.26 -6.64
N VAL A 22 -0.91 -24.30 -5.73
CA VAL A 22 -1.60 -23.01 -5.81
C VAL A 22 -0.59 -22.00 -6.34
N ILE A 23 -0.83 -21.47 -7.55
CA ILE A 23 -0.06 -20.34 -8.07
C ILE A 23 -0.85 -19.08 -7.74
N ILE A 24 -0.30 -18.25 -6.86
CA ILE A 24 -0.88 -16.96 -6.50
C ILE A 24 -0.21 -15.92 -7.41
N ASN A 25 -0.91 -15.50 -8.46
CA ASN A 25 -0.50 -14.39 -9.30
C ASN A 25 -1.07 -13.10 -8.70
N GLU A 26 -0.45 -12.62 -7.62
CA GLU A 26 -0.75 -11.29 -7.11
C GLU A 26 0.13 -10.29 -7.88
N ASP A 27 -0.47 -9.61 -8.84
CA ASP A 27 0.19 -8.51 -9.54
C ASP A 27 0.40 -7.37 -8.53
N ILE A 28 1.60 -7.31 -7.95
CA ILE A 28 2.03 -6.17 -7.15
C ILE A 28 2.31 -5.02 -8.12
N VAL A 29 1.52 -3.97 -8.02
CA VAL A 29 1.63 -2.79 -8.87
C VAL A 29 1.95 -1.55 -8.03
N THR A 30 2.41 -0.51 -8.70
CA THR A 30 2.69 0.78 -8.09
C THR A 30 1.83 1.84 -8.75
N LYS A 31 1.11 2.63 -7.95
CA LYS A 31 0.20 3.67 -8.43
C LYS A 31 0.48 4.99 -7.72
N VAL A 32 0.40 6.07 -8.50
CA VAL A 32 0.56 7.44 -8.00
C VAL A 32 -0.80 8.10 -7.88
N PHE A 33 -1.06 8.69 -6.72
CA PHE A 33 -2.28 9.45 -6.42
C PHE A 33 -1.89 10.89 -6.14
N GLY A 34 -2.25 11.79 -7.06
CA GLY A 34 -1.98 13.22 -6.93
C GLY A 34 -3.14 13.99 -6.31
N ASN A 35 -2.87 15.23 -5.88
CA ASN A 35 -3.86 16.18 -5.38
C ASN A 35 -4.66 15.70 -4.14
N ILE A 36 -4.06 14.85 -3.31
CA ILE A 36 -4.65 14.44 -2.04
C ILE A 36 -4.67 15.65 -1.11
N THR A 37 -5.83 15.92 -0.50
CA THR A 37 -5.97 17.03 0.45
C THR A 37 -5.36 16.64 1.78
N ILE A 38 -4.56 17.52 2.36
CA ILE A 38 -4.00 17.31 3.70
C ILE A 38 -5.05 17.76 4.72
N GLU A 39 -5.48 16.82 5.55
CA GLU A 39 -6.41 17.05 6.65
C GLU A 39 -5.68 17.72 7.82
N GLY A 40 -6.30 18.78 8.35
CA GLY A 40 -5.84 19.50 9.53
C GLY A 40 -7.03 20.07 10.28
N THR A 41 -6.76 20.81 11.36
CA THR A 41 -7.82 21.48 12.11
C THR A 41 -8.32 22.71 11.35
N ALA A 42 -9.60 23.08 11.53
CA ALA A 42 -10.26 24.16 10.79
C ALA A 42 -9.57 25.55 10.89
N SER A 43 -8.69 25.73 11.88
CA SER A 43 -7.97 26.99 12.11
C SER A 43 -6.58 27.02 11.45
N GLN A 44 -6.10 25.92 10.86
CA GLN A 44 -4.74 25.79 10.34
C GLN A 44 -4.69 26.06 8.83
N LYS A 45 -3.78 26.94 8.40
CA LYS A 45 -3.49 27.13 6.98
C LYS A 45 -2.27 26.33 6.57
N ILE A 46 -2.50 25.21 5.90
CA ILE A 46 -1.46 24.27 5.46
C ILE A 46 -0.91 24.71 4.08
N VAL A 47 0.42 24.82 3.96
CA VAL A 47 1.11 25.20 2.72
C VAL A 47 2.30 24.28 2.43
N PRO A 48 2.28 23.55 1.30
CA PRO A 48 1.14 23.33 0.40
C PRO A 48 0.01 22.52 1.06
N SER A 49 -1.24 22.74 0.65
CA SER A 49 -2.42 22.03 1.19
C SER A 49 -2.71 20.69 0.51
N ARG A 50 -1.89 20.31 -0.48
CA ARG A 50 -2.06 19.10 -1.27
C ARG A 50 -0.76 18.34 -1.40
N VAL A 51 -0.89 17.03 -1.52
CA VAL A 51 0.22 16.08 -1.61
C VAL A 51 -0.01 15.07 -2.72
N THR A 52 1.08 14.54 -3.26
CA THR A 52 1.09 13.39 -4.15
C THR A 52 1.71 12.21 -3.42
N ILE A 53 1.08 11.04 -3.50
CA ILE A 53 1.57 9.84 -2.84
C ILE A 53 1.75 8.71 -3.84
N LYS A 54 2.70 7.83 -3.56
CA LYS A 54 2.98 6.64 -4.35
C LYS A 54 2.76 5.42 -3.47
N LEU A 55 1.84 4.56 -3.88
CA LEU A 55 1.49 3.33 -3.16
C LEU A 55 1.87 2.11 -3.99
N GLN A 56 2.28 1.04 -3.32
CA GLN A 56 2.54 -0.27 -3.89
C GLN A 56 1.70 -1.31 -3.16
N GLY A 57 1.12 -2.26 -3.89
CA GLY A 57 0.27 -3.30 -3.32
C GLY A 57 -0.39 -4.13 -4.42
N SER A 58 -1.32 -5.00 -4.05
CA SER A 58 -2.05 -5.81 -5.03
C SER A 58 -2.82 -4.92 -6.01
N ALA A 59 -2.84 -5.26 -7.29
CA ALA A 59 -3.60 -4.53 -8.31
C ALA A 59 -5.09 -4.41 -7.96
N LYS A 60 -5.66 -5.46 -7.35
CA LYS A 60 -7.05 -5.50 -6.90
C LYS A 60 -7.29 -4.47 -5.78
N THR A 61 -6.40 -4.40 -4.80
CA THR A 61 -6.50 -3.42 -3.70
C THR A 61 -6.31 -2.00 -4.23
N LEU A 62 -5.26 -1.72 -5.00
CA LEU A 62 -5.00 -0.38 -5.52
C LEU A 62 -6.04 0.13 -6.55
N ALA A 63 -6.88 -0.77 -7.09
CA ALA A 63 -8.02 -0.41 -7.92
C ALA A 63 -9.20 0.18 -7.11
N THR A 64 -9.31 -0.12 -5.81
CA THR A 64 -10.38 0.44 -4.95
C THR A 64 -10.04 1.82 -4.39
N PHE A 65 -8.77 2.23 -4.49
CA PHE A 65 -8.30 3.53 -4.03
C PHE A 65 -8.68 4.64 -5.01
N SER A 66 -9.17 5.74 -4.46
CA SER A 66 -9.41 7.01 -5.14
C SER A 66 -8.75 8.14 -4.33
N THR A 67 -8.61 9.32 -4.92
CA THR A 67 -8.06 10.47 -4.20
C THR A 67 -8.88 10.88 -2.98
N ASP A 68 -10.17 10.52 -2.97
CA ASP A 68 -11.13 10.94 -1.94
C ASP A 68 -11.17 9.98 -0.75
N ASN A 69 -10.62 8.77 -0.89
CA ASN A 69 -10.58 7.76 0.18
C ASN A 69 -9.18 7.59 0.80
N ILE A 70 -8.23 8.43 0.39
CA ILE A 70 -6.88 8.49 0.95
C ILE A 70 -6.82 9.68 1.91
N SER A 71 -6.63 9.40 3.20
CA SER A 71 -6.42 10.44 4.21
C SER A 71 -4.93 10.70 4.39
N ALA A 72 -4.53 11.95 4.14
CA ALA A 72 -3.22 12.47 4.48
C ALA A 72 -3.39 13.46 5.66
N THR A 73 -2.66 13.26 6.74
CA THR A 73 -2.73 14.07 7.96
C THR A 73 -1.36 14.62 8.30
N LEU A 74 -1.31 15.62 9.19
CA LEU A 74 -0.07 16.12 9.75
C LEU A 74 0.31 15.39 11.02
N ASP A 75 1.61 15.28 11.27
CA ASP A 75 2.08 14.92 12.60
C ASP A 75 1.64 15.97 13.62
N THR A 76 1.57 15.58 14.89
CA THR A 76 1.12 16.47 15.97
C THR A 76 2.17 17.49 16.36
N THR A 77 3.44 17.20 16.08
CA THR A 77 4.59 18.01 16.51
C THR A 77 5.40 18.46 15.29
N PRO A 78 5.71 19.75 15.15
CA PRO A 78 6.61 20.21 14.11
C PRO A 78 8.06 19.83 14.43
N ASP A 79 8.91 19.81 13.41
CA ASP A 79 10.35 19.68 13.56
C ASP A 79 11.02 20.97 14.06
N SER A 80 12.36 20.96 14.14
CA SER A 80 13.17 22.10 14.57
C SER A 80 13.01 23.35 13.70
N ASP A 81 12.56 23.20 12.45
CA ASP A 81 12.37 24.27 11.49
C ASP A 81 10.90 24.75 11.45
N GLY A 82 10.03 24.21 12.32
CA GLY A 82 8.61 24.53 12.38
C GLY A 82 7.78 23.84 11.29
N MET A 83 8.33 22.80 10.65
CA MET A 83 7.68 22.06 9.58
C MET A 83 6.98 20.81 10.12
N TYR A 84 5.79 20.53 9.59
CA TYR A 84 5.00 19.36 9.95
C TYR A 84 5.20 18.25 8.92
N GLU A 85 5.51 17.04 9.38
CA GLU A 85 5.57 15.85 8.53
C GLU A 85 4.17 15.38 8.14
N ILE A 86 4.04 14.88 6.91
CA ILE A 86 2.79 14.30 6.41
C ILE A 86 2.77 12.81 6.69
N LYS A 87 1.66 12.32 7.25
CA LYS A 87 1.37 10.91 7.47
C LYS A 87 0.19 10.48 6.59
N VAL A 88 0.27 9.27 6.05
CA VAL A 88 -0.81 8.69 5.24
C VAL A 88 -1.19 7.36 5.86
N ALA A 89 -2.47 7.17 6.13
CA ALA A 89 -2.99 5.89 6.60
C ALA A 89 -3.20 4.97 5.39
N VAL A 90 -2.53 3.82 5.39
CA VAL A 90 -2.69 2.77 4.37
C VAL A 90 -3.03 1.43 5.05
N PRO A 91 -3.83 0.55 4.41
CA PRO A 91 -4.09 -0.81 4.87
C PRO A 91 -2.81 -1.66 4.94
N GLU A 92 -2.85 -2.76 5.70
CA GLU A 92 -1.69 -3.66 5.91
C GLU A 92 -1.13 -4.27 4.62
N ASP A 93 -1.94 -4.45 3.58
CA ASP A 93 -1.55 -5.01 2.28
C ASP A 93 -1.04 -3.95 1.29
N VAL A 94 -0.88 -2.70 1.72
CA VAL A 94 -0.42 -1.58 0.92
C VAL A 94 0.80 -0.92 1.56
N ILE A 95 1.83 -0.72 0.74
CA ILE A 95 3.07 -0.06 1.12
C ILE A 95 3.04 1.37 0.58
N LEU A 96 3.23 2.34 1.48
CA LEU A 96 3.56 3.70 1.11
C LEU A 96 5.01 3.77 0.62
N VAL A 97 5.20 4.04 -0.66
CA VAL A 97 6.52 4.11 -1.30
C VAL A 97 7.10 5.52 -1.21
N ASP A 98 6.27 6.54 -1.42
CA ASP A 98 6.72 7.93 -1.45
C ASP A 98 5.58 8.93 -1.16
N ILE A 99 5.96 10.10 -0.64
CA ILE A 99 5.07 11.25 -0.37
C ILE A 99 5.80 12.51 -0.86
N THR A 100 5.13 13.33 -1.69
CA THR A 100 5.68 14.61 -2.17
C THR A 100 4.65 15.74 -2.03
N PRO A 101 4.96 16.82 -1.30
CA PRO A 101 6.14 16.98 -0.42
C PRO A 101 6.03 16.11 0.84
N THR A 102 7.13 15.84 1.53
CA THR A 102 7.13 15.11 2.81
C THR A 102 6.77 15.97 4.02
N LYS A 103 6.96 17.30 3.90
CA LYS A 103 6.75 18.28 4.97
C LYS A 103 6.04 19.52 4.46
N VAL A 104 5.28 20.17 5.35
CA VAL A 104 4.52 21.39 5.04
C VAL A 104 4.57 22.39 6.19
N PHE A 105 4.35 23.66 5.86
CA PHE A 105 4.19 24.72 6.85
C PHE A 105 2.73 24.85 7.27
N VAL A 106 2.49 25.09 8.55
CA VAL A 106 1.19 25.46 9.09
C VAL A 106 1.27 26.91 9.58
N LYS A 107 0.36 27.77 9.10
CA LYS A 107 0.19 29.15 9.55
C LYS A 107 -1.10 29.34 10.31
#